data_AF-A0A821CQ95-F1
#
_entry.id   AF-A0A821CQ95-F1
#
_cell.length_a   1.000
_cell.length_b   1.000
_cell.length_c   1.000
_cell.angle_alpha   90.00
_cell.angle_beta   90.00
_cell.angle_gamma   90.00
#
_symmetry.space_group_name_H-M   'P 1'
#
loop_
_entity.id
_entity.type
_entity.pdbx_description
1 polymer ?
#
loop_
_entity_poly.entity_id
_entity_poly.type
_entity_poly.pdbx_seq_one_letter_code
_entity_poly.pdbx_strand_id
1 'polypeptide(L)'
;MAYFSREGQDGYDLIEWIASQTWSNGRIGMRGSSYTGTNQWFIAREQPPHLSCITPSATLGRPMQNVPYFDGAFAVAWAINWIGLALNIKVLIVNQSHPDP
;
A
#
# COMPACT_ATOMS: atom_id res chain seq x y z
N MET A 1 0.94 10.59 -17.99
CA MET A 1 0.16 10.05 -16.86
C MET A 1 1.15 9.48 -15.85
N ALA A 2 1.16 9.97 -14.61
CA ALA A 2 2.03 9.41 -13.58
C ALA A 2 1.31 8.21 -12.93
N TYR A 3 1.93 7.03 -12.98
CA TYR A 3 1.50 5.88 -12.17
C TYR A 3 1.53 6.26 -10.68
N PHE A 4 0.73 5.66 -9.80
CA PHE A 4 0.73 5.95 -8.33
C PHE A 4 0.41 7.38 -7.89
N SER A 5 -0.11 8.25 -8.76
CA SER A 5 -0.41 9.65 -8.39
C SER A 5 -1.45 9.82 -7.29
N ARG A 6 -2.27 8.79 -7.05
CA ARG A 6 -3.32 8.80 -6.01
C ARG A 6 -2.94 8.09 -4.72
N GLU A 7 -1.92 7.22 -4.74
CA GLU A 7 -1.54 6.40 -3.57
C GLU A 7 -1.24 7.24 -2.32
N GLY A 8 -0.59 8.40 -2.50
CA GLY A 8 -0.32 9.34 -1.41
C GLY A 8 -1.62 9.91 -0.83
N GLN A 9 -2.48 10.46 -1.68
CA GLN A 9 -3.73 11.15 -1.29
C GLN A 9 -4.74 10.16 -0.69
N ASP A 10 -4.95 9.01 -1.33
CA ASP A 10 -5.86 7.97 -0.84
C ASP A 10 -5.39 7.46 0.54
N GLY A 11 -4.07 7.33 0.74
CA GLY A 11 -3.54 6.94 2.04
C GLY A 11 -3.54 8.05 3.09
N TYR A 12 -3.45 9.33 2.70
CA TYR A 12 -3.71 10.46 3.60
C TYR A 12 -5.14 10.37 4.15
N ASP A 13 -6.13 10.26 3.25
CA ASP A 13 -7.54 10.17 3.62
C ASP A 13 -7.80 8.95 4.51
N LEU A 14 -7.16 7.82 4.20
CA LEU A 14 -7.24 6.62 5.03
C LEU A 14 -6.68 6.86 6.45
N ILE A 15 -5.52 7.51 6.58
CA ILE A 15 -4.91 7.78 7.90
C ILE A 15 -5.81 8.69 8.73
N GLU A 16 -6.32 9.76 8.14
CA GLU A 16 -7.20 10.71 8.84
C GLU A 16 -8.54 10.06 9.20
N TRP A 17 -9.08 9.23 8.30
CA TRP A 17 -10.28 8.45 8.59
C TRP A 17 -10.06 7.51 9.77
N ILE A 18 -8.98 6.71 9.78
CA ILE A 18 -8.64 5.81 10.90
C ILE A 18 -8.42 6.60 12.19
N ALA A 19 -7.73 7.73 12.13
CA ALA A 19 -7.46 8.57 13.29
C ALA A 19 -8.73 9.12 13.94
N SER A 20 -9.78 9.39 13.15
CA SER A 20 -11.07 9.90 13.64
C SER A 20 -11.97 8.86 14.32
N GLN A 21 -11.63 7.56 14.24
CA GLN A 21 -12.49 6.51 14.78
C GLN A 21 -12.43 6.45 16.31
N THR A 22 -13.56 6.11 16.96
CA THR A 22 -13.68 6.07 18.44
C THR A 22 -12.78 5.03 19.11
N TRP A 23 -12.36 4.01 18.37
CA TRP A 23 -11.43 2.98 18.81
C TRP A 23 -9.96 3.33 18.57
N SER A 24 -9.69 4.44 17.88
CA SER A 24 -8.36 4.93 17.59
C SER A 24 -7.87 5.88 18.67
N ASN A 25 -6.58 5.85 18.97
CA ASN A 25 -5.93 6.82 19.84
C ASN A 25 -5.35 8.02 19.06
N GLY A 26 -5.69 8.15 17.77
CA GLY A 26 -5.22 9.22 16.89
C GLY A 26 -3.77 9.10 16.44
N ARG A 27 -3.05 8.01 16.75
CA ARG A 27 -1.64 7.81 16.36
C ARG A 27 -1.51 6.60 15.46
N ILE A 28 -1.35 6.85 14.16
CA ILE A 28 -1.34 5.80 13.15
C ILE A 28 0.10 5.45 12.77
N GLY A 29 0.41 4.16 12.76
CA GLY A 29 1.68 3.62 12.27
C GLY A 29 1.43 2.73 11.07
N MET A 30 2.37 2.73 10.12
CA MET A 30 2.31 1.86 8.94
C MET A 30 3.45 0.86 8.92
N ARG A 31 3.16 -0.37 8.50
CA ARG A 31 4.13 -1.45 8.29
C ARG A 31 3.76 -2.27 7.07
N GLY A 32 4.76 -2.67 6.29
CA GLY A 32 4.54 -3.42 5.07
C GLY A 32 5.79 -3.51 4.21
N SER A 33 5.75 -4.41 3.25
CA SER A 33 6.87 -4.71 2.34
C SER A 33 6.48 -4.52 0.88
N SER A 34 7.44 -4.42 -0.03
CA SER A 34 7.18 -4.38 -1.47
C SER A 34 6.26 -3.20 -1.84
N TYR A 35 5.12 -3.44 -2.50
CA TYR A 35 4.14 -2.40 -2.85
C TYR A 35 3.64 -1.63 -1.62
N THR A 36 3.18 -2.35 -0.59
CA THR A 36 2.66 -1.72 0.64
C THR A 36 3.76 -1.05 1.46
N GLY A 37 5.02 -1.48 1.28
CA GLY A 37 6.18 -0.76 1.77
C GLY A 37 6.42 0.55 1.01
N THR A 38 6.33 0.51 -0.31
CA THR A 38 6.54 1.69 -1.19
C THR A 38 5.47 2.75 -0.95
N ASN A 39 4.21 2.35 -0.77
CA ASN A 39 3.10 3.25 -0.47
C ASN A 39 3.33 4.09 0.79
N GLN A 40 4.01 3.55 1.81
CA GLN A 40 4.31 4.31 3.03
C GLN A 40 5.11 5.58 2.73
N TRP A 41 6.01 5.55 1.75
CA TRP A 41 6.77 6.73 1.34
C TRP A 41 5.91 7.76 0.60
N PHE A 42 4.98 7.31 -0.24
CA PHE A 42 4.04 8.21 -0.92
C PHE A 42 3.10 8.89 0.07
N ILE A 43 2.59 8.13 1.04
CA ILE A 43 1.65 8.65 2.04
C ILE A 43 2.36 9.58 3.01
N ALA A 44 3.56 9.22 3.48
CA ALA A 44 4.35 10.09 4.36
C ALA A 44 4.71 11.43 3.69
N ARG A 45 4.85 11.46 2.35
CA ARG A 45 5.09 12.69 1.60
C ARG A 45 3.93 13.68 1.65
N GLU A 46 2.68 13.19 1.76
CA GLU A 46 1.49 14.04 1.93
C GLU A 46 1.38 14.63 3.35
N GLN A 47 2.27 14.22 4.27
CA GLN A 47 2.35 14.71 5.65
C GLN A 47 1.02 14.65 6.45
N PRO A 48 0.33 13.50 6.49
CA PRO A 48 -0.85 13.35 7.34
C PRO A 48 -0.51 13.56 8.82
N PRO A 49 -1.20 14.47 9.53
CA PRO A 49 -0.84 14.87 10.89
C PRO A 49 -0.90 13.72 11.91
N HIS A 50 -1.75 12.71 11.67
CA HIS A 50 -1.90 11.57 12.58
C HIS A 50 -0.92 10.42 12.30
N LEU A 51 -0.07 10.51 11.26
CA LEU A 51 0.96 9.52 10.97
C LEU A 51 2.15 9.68 11.92
N SER A 52 2.30 8.75 12.85
CA SER A 52 3.35 8.76 13.85
C SER A 52 4.64 8.07 13.39
N CYS A 53 4.55 7.01 12.58
CA CYS A 53 5.73 6.29 12.09
C CYS A 53 5.43 5.43 10.85
N ILE A 54 6.49 5.14 10.09
CA ILE A 54 6.49 4.15 9.01
C ILE A 54 7.62 3.15 9.23
N THR A 55 7.38 1.89 8.89
CA THR A 55 8.40 0.83 8.85
C THR A 55 8.37 0.12 7.49
N PRO A 56 8.86 0.77 6.42
CA PRO A 56 8.88 0.21 5.08
C PRO A 56 10.00 -0.83 4.91
N SER A 57 9.73 -1.96 4.26
CA SER A 57 10.74 -2.98 3.94
C SER A 57 10.69 -3.44 2.48
N ALA A 58 11.82 -3.88 1.93
CA ALA A 58 11.93 -4.37 0.54
C ALA A 58 11.22 -3.45 -0.48
N THR A 59 11.36 -2.13 -0.31
CA THR A 59 10.63 -1.13 -1.10
C THR A 59 11.36 -0.76 -2.37
N LEU A 60 10.64 -0.13 -3.29
CA LEU A 60 11.24 0.48 -4.46
C LEU A 60 11.85 1.83 -4.05
N GLY A 61 13.18 1.94 -4.09
CA GLY A 61 13.88 3.19 -3.73
C GLY A 61 13.57 4.37 -4.66
N ARG A 62 13.33 4.09 -5.96
CA ARG A 62 12.88 5.07 -6.95
C ARG A 62 11.69 4.50 -7.74
N PRO A 63 10.48 4.62 -7.18
CA PRO A 63 9.27 4.18 -7.87
C PRO A 63 9.17 4.87 -9.24
N MET A 64 8.72 4.15 -10.27
CA MET A 64 8.62 4.60 -11.68
C MET A 64 9.93 4.79 -12.46
N GLN A 65 11.09 4.92 -11.80
CA GLN A 65 12.39 4.86 -12.51
C GLN A 65 12.91 3.43 -12.65
N ASN A 66 12.66 2.60 -11.63
CA ASN A 66 13.21 1.26 -11.54
C ASN A 66 12.16 0.15 -11.77
N VAL A 67 10.88 0.51 -11.90
CA VAL A 67 9.79 -0.44 -12.15
C VAL A 67 8.67 0.24 -12.93
N PRO A 68 8.14 -0.37 -14.01
CA PRO A 68 8.55 -1.65 -14.60
C PRO A 68 9.82 -1.54 -15.48
N TYR A 69 10.46 -0.38 -15.53
CA TYR A 69 11.67 -0.15 -16.29
C TYR A 69 12.90 -0.29 -15.40
N PHE A 70 13.89 -1.06 -15.80
CA PHE A 70 15.19 -1.12 -15.11
C PHE A 70 16.22 -0.50 -16.04
N ASP A 71 16.86 0.58 -15.61
CA ASP A 71 17.84 1.35 -16.39
C ASP A 71 17.34 1.74 -17.80
N GLY A 72 16.04 2.05 -17.92
CA GLY A 72 15.40 2.46 -19.17
C GLY A 72 14.87 1.31 -20.04
N ALA A 73 15.20 0.05 -19.74
CA ALA A 73 14.64 -1.11 -20.41
C ALA A 73 13.36 -1.60 -19.73
N PHE A 74 12.28 -1.81 -20.49
CA PHE A 74 11.03 -2.35 -19.95
C PHE A 74 11.20 -3.84 -19.58
N ALA A 75 11.04 -4.18 -18.31
CA ALA A 75 11.11 -5.57 -17.85
C ALA A 75 9.80 -6.31 -18.07
N VAL A 76 9.60 -6.78 -19.30
CA VAL A 76 8.42 -7.54 -19.74
C VAL A 76 8.10 -8.71 -18.82
N ALA A 77 9.10 -9.54 -18.50
CA ALA A 77 8.90 -10.71 -17.64
C ALA A 77 8.45 -10.31 -16.22
N TRP A 78 9.03 -9.24 -15.67
CA TRP A 78 8.62 -8.72 -14.36
C TRP A 78 7.17 -8.25 -14.39
N ALA A 79 6.79 -7.48 -15.40
CA ALA A 79 5.45 -6.92 -15.56
C ALA A 79 4.38 -8.01 -15.71
N ILE A 80 4.64 -9.01 -16.56
CA ILE A 80 3.71 -10.14 -16.76
C ILE A 80 3.53 -10.94 -15.46
N ASN A 81 4.61 -11.23 -14.73
CA ASN A 81 4.53 -11.96 -13.47
C ASN A 81 3.76 -11.18 -12.39
N TRP A 82 3.97 -9.87 -12.29
CA TRP A 82 3.23 -9.03 -11.34
C TRP A 82 1.75 -8.95 -11.64
N ILE A 83 1.37 -8.82 -12.91
CA ILE A 83 -0.04 -8.87 -13.33
C ILE A 83 -0.64 -10.25 -13.01
N GLY A 84 0.11 -11.32 -13.27
CA GLY A 84 -0.31 -12.68 -12.90
C GLY A 84 -0.59 -12.84 -11.41
N LEU A 85 0.25 -12.27 -10.54
CA LEU A 85 0.05 -12.26 -9.09
C LEU A 85 -1.19 -11.44 -8.69
N ALA A 86 -1.34 -10.23 -9.24
CA ALA A 86 -2.42 -9.32 -8.90
C ALA A 86 -3.81 -9.86 -9.31
N LEU A 87 -3.87 -10.65 -10.38
CA LEU A 87 -5.13 -11.22 -10.89
C LEU A 87 -5.49 -12.57 -10.25
N ASN A 88 -4.60 -13.20 -9.47
CA ASN A 88 -4.84 -14.49 -8.82
C ASN A 88 -5.46 -14.34 -7.41
N ILE A 89 -6.45 -13.44 -7.27
CA ILE A 89 -7.19 -13.24 -6.01
C ILE A 89 -8.24 -14.34 -5.88
N LYS A 90 -8.04 -15.27 -4.95
CA LYS A 90 -9.10 -16.17 -4.48
C LYS A 90 -9.96 -15.44 -3.44
N VAL A 91 -11.21 -15.14 -3.78
CA VAL A 91 -12.21 -14.71 -2.79
C VAL A 91 -12.68 -15.94 -2.03
N LEU A 92 -12.20 -16.13 -0.80
CA LEU A 92 -12.78 -17.09 0.13
C LEU A 92 -13.93 -16.42 0.85
N ILE A 93 -15.16 -16.84 0.56
CA ILE A 93 -16.31 -16.49 1.39
C ILE A 93 -16.17 -17.28 2.69
N VAL A 94 -15.68 -16.63 3.75
CA VAL A 94 -15.74 -17.19 5.10
C VAL A 94 -17.19 -17.06 5.56
N ASN A 95 -17.96 -18.14 5.45
CA ASN A 95 -19.26 -18.22 6.08
C ASN A 95 -19.02 -18.26 7.61
N GLN A 96 -19.39 -17.19 8.32
CA GLN A 96 -19.31 -17.19 9.78
C GLN A 96 -20.38 -18.14 10.32
N SER A 97 -19.99 -19.38 10.61
CA SER A 97 -20.77 -20.22 11.52
C SER A 97 -20.46 -19.81 12.95
N HIS A 98 -21.34 -19.03 13.55
CA HIS A 98 -21.71 -19.20 14.96
C HIS A 98 -23.18 -18.81 15.10
N PRO A 99 -23.98 -19.64 15.79
CA PRO A 99 -24.02 -19.49 17.25
C PRO A 99 -24.05 -20.84 17.99
N ASP A 100 -23.31 -20.90 19.10
CA ASP A 100 -23.60 -21.86 20.18
C ASP A 100 -24.83 -21.37 20.95
N PRO A 101 -25.54 -22.28 21.62
CA PRO A 101 -25.35 -22.38 23.07
C PRO A 101 -24.78 -23.72 23.54
#